data_AF-A0A3M1NV52-F1
#
_entry.id   AF-A0A3M1NV52-F1
#
_cell.length_a   1.000
_cell.length_b   1.000
_cell.length_c   1.000
_cell.angle_alpha   90.00
_cell.angle_beta   90.00
_cell.angle_gamma   90.00
#
_symmetry.space_group_name_H-M   'P 1'
#
loop_
_entity.id
_entity.type
_entity.pdbx_description
1 polymer ?
#
loop_
_entity_poly.entity_id
_entity_poly.type
_entity_poly.pdbx_seq_one_letter_code
_entity_poly.pdbx_strand_id
1 'polypeptide(L)'
;NEMTMEEAGNIHSEWTPRGWMKTERKLLLFEQHLYLRQPGYGTSYIVGKYLLEEAMAAYARQKEQQGETFKIKNFMDDLHQIGIIPVSLVRFQMTGEEAPLLKMLGTSP
;
A
#
# COMPACT_ATOMS: atom_id res chain seq x y z
N ASN A 1 22.50 6.62 -3.03
CA ASN A 1 21.84 5.41 -3.56
C ASN A 1 22.88 4.32 -3.55
N GLU A 2 22.59 3.16 -2.97
CA GLU A 2 23.58 2.07 -2.80
C GLU A 2 23.71 1.20 -4.05
N MET A 3 22.69 1.19 -4.92
CA MET A 3 22.68 0.51 -6.21
C MET A 3 22.86 1.48 -7.38
N THR A 4 23.58 1.04 -8.41
CA THR A 4 23.64 1.70 -9.71
C THR A 4 22.32 1.52 -10.48
N MET A 5 22.11 2.37 -11.49
CA MET A 5 20.96 2.23 -12.41
C MET A 5 20.96 0.89 -13.14
N GLU A 6 22.13 0.38 -13.54
CA GLU A 6 22.23 -0.90 -14.23
C GLU A 6 21.83 -2.07 -13.31
N GLU A 7 22.35 -2.10 -12.08
CA GLU A 7 22.00 -3.12 -11.09
C GLU A 7 20.50 -3.11 -10.77
N ALA A 8 19.91 -1.92 -10.55
CA ALA A 8 18.47 -1.78 -10.33
C ALA A 8 17.64 -2.21 -11.55
N GLY A 9 18.16 -1.98 -12.77
CA GLY A 9 17.51 -2.36 -14.01
C GLY A 9 17.51 -3.87 -14.21
N ASN A 10 18.60 -4.53 -13.83
CA ASN A 10 18.71 -5.98 -13.84
C ASN A 10 17.72 -6.62 -12.85
N ILE A 11 17.59 -6.09 -11.62
CA ILE A 11 16.58 -6.57 -10.68
C ILE A 11 15.17 -6.41 -11.26
N HIS A 12 14.84 -5.22 -11.77
CA HIS A 12 13.53 -4.96 -12.34
C HIS A 12 13.22 -5.91 -13.52
N SER A 13 14.20 -6.14 -14.40
CA SER A 13 14.08 -7.06 -15.53
C SER A 13 13.87 -8.53 -15.12
N GLU A 14 14.68 -9.03 -14.17
CA GLU A 14 14.63 -10.43 -13.74
C GLU A 14 13.39 -10.77 -12.93
N TRP A 15 12.93 -9.84 -12.08
CA TRP A 15 11.80 -10.08 -11.18
C TRP A 15 10.45 -9.67 -11.76
N THR A 16 10.41 -9.00 -12.91
CA THR A 16 9.13 -8.78 -13.59
C THR A 16 8.62 -10.10 -14.16
N PRO A 17 7.43 -10.57 -13.75
CA PRO A 17 6.89 -11.83 -14.23
C PRO A 17 6.71 -11.85 -15.75
N ARG A 18 6.70 -13.05 -16.33
CA ARG A 18 6.44 -13.28 -17.76
C ARG A 18 7.48 -12.65 -18.71
N GLY A 19 8.60 -12.13 -18.18
CA GLY A 19 9.72 -11.62 -18.97
C GLY A 19 9.45 -10.29 -19.69
N TRP A 20 8.39 -9.55 -19.32
CA TRP A 20 7.99 -8.32 -20.00
C TRP A 20 9.11 -7.27 -20.05
N MET A 21 9.84 -7.09 -18.96
CA MET A 21 10.94 -6.12 -18.92
C MET A 21 12.22 -6.61 -19.62
N LYS A 22 12.29 -7.88 -20.02
CA LYS A 22 13.40 -8.41 -20.84
C LYS A 22 13.27 -8.00 -22.31
N THR A 23 12.04 -7.76 -22.78
CA THR A 23 11.76 -7.39 -24.18
C THR A 23 11.51 -5.89 -24.37
N GLU A 24 11.14 -5.17 -23.30
CA GLU A 24 10.71 -3.76 -23.35
C GLU A 24 11.76 -2.76 -22.83
N ARG A 25 12.92 -2.66 -23.51
CA ARG A 25 14.06 -1.81 -23.05
C ARG A 25 13.69 -0.34 -22.81
N LYS A 26 12.84 0.25 -23.65
CA LYS A 26 12.43 1.66 -23.52
C LYS A 26 11.56 1.89 -22.28
N LEU A 27 10.64 0.95 -22.00
CA LEU A 27 9.78 1.01 -20.82
C LEU A 27 10.61 0.84 -19.54
N LEU A 28 11.52 -0.12 -19.52
CA LEU A 28 12.44 -0.35 -18.40
C LEU A 28 13.18 0.95 -18.01
N LEU A 29 13.83 1.61 -18.98
CA LEU A 29 14.55 2.86 -18.72
C LEU A 29 13.63 4.00 -18.28
N PHE A 30 12.44 4.10 -18.89
CA PHE A 30 11.44 5.08 -18.50
C PHE A 30 11.04 4.93 -17.02
N GLU A 31 10.71 3.71 -16.59
CA GLU A 31 10.32 3.44 -15.20
C GLU A 31 11.46 3.66 -14.22
N GLN A 32 12.70 3.29 -14.57
CA GLN A 32 13.84 3.58 -13.71
C GLN A 32 14.03 5.09 -13.50
N HIS A 33 13.87 5.89 -14.56
CA HIS A 33 13.89 7.34 -14.44
C HIS A 33 12.70 7.88 -13.63
N LEU A 34 11.52 7.28 -13.73
CA LEU A 34 10.36 7.63 -12.91
C LEU A 34 10.67 7.44 -11.42
N TYR A 35 11.21 6.28 -11.03
CA TYR A 35 11.52 5.97 -9.63
C TYR A 35 12.62 6.87 -9.06
N LEU A 36 13.58 7.32 -9.88
CA LEU A 36 14.57 8.32 -9.46
C LEU A 36 13.96 9.71 -9.20
N ARG A 37 12.99 10.14 -10.02
CA ARG A 37 12.35 11.45 -9.88
C ARG A 37 11.26 11.47 -8.82
N GLN A 38 10.65 10.32 -8.54
CA GLN A 38 9.57 10.16 -7.57
C GLN A 38 9.91 9.03 -6.59
N PRO A 39 10.84 9.26 -5.64
CA PRO A 39 11.16 8.29 -4.61
C PRO A 39 9.90 7.87 -3.84
N GLY A 40 9.68 6.56 -3.71
CA GLY A 40 8.51 5.99 -3.03
C GLY A 40 7.30 5.69 -3.93
N TYR A 41 7.28 6.15 -5.18
CA TYR A 41 6.16 5.89 -6.09
C TYR A 41 5.93 4.40 -6.35
N GLY A 42 6.97 3.64 -6.66
CA GLY A 42 6.82 2.20 -6.91
C GLY A 42 6.40 1.43 -5.65
N THR A 43 6.97 1.79 -4.49
CA THR A 43 6.67 1.10 -3.23
C THR A 43 5.30 1.47 -2.67
N SER A 44 4.73 2.62 -3.03
CA SER A 44 3.41 3.04 -2.53
C SER A 44 2.29 2.08 -2.94
N TYR A 45 2.42 1.38 -4.06
CA TYR A 45 1.45 0.34 -4.47
C TYR A 45 1.41 -0.83 -3.48
N ILE A 46 2.58 -1.29 -3.05
CA ILE A 46 2.70 -2.45 -2.15
C ILE A 46 2.36 -2.04 -0.71
N VAL A 47 2.89 -0.90 -0.26
CA VAL A 47 2.60 -0.37 1.07
C VAL A 47 1.13 -0.01 1.21
N GLY A 48 0.54 0.64 0.20
CA GLY A 48 -0.89 0.98 0.19
C GLY A 48 -1.78 -0.26 0.28
N LYS A 49 -1.47 -1.31 -0.50
CA LYS A 49 -2.14 -2.61 -0.40
C LYS A 49 -2.06 -3.17 1.02
N TYR A 50 -0.86 -3.25 1.59
CA TYR A 50 -0.65 -3.80 2.93
C TYR A 50 -1.45 -3.04 4.00
N LEU A 51 -1.47 -1.71 3.94
CA LEU A 51 -2.25 -0.89 4.87
C LEU A 51 -3.77 -1.11 4.71
N LEU A 52 -4.25 -1.35 3.49
CA LEU A 52 -5.65 -1.66 3.20
C LEU A 52 -6.05 -3.04 3.76
N GLU A 53 -5.17 -4.04 3.63
CA GLU A 53 -5.36 -5.37 4.21
C GLU A 53 -5.45 -5.29 5.75
N GLU A 54 -4.56 -4.51 6.39
CA GLU A 54 -4.58 -4.26 7.83
C GLU A 54 -5.87 -3.54 8.29
N ALA A 55 -6.32 -2.54 7.53
CA ALA A 55 -7.58 -1.83 7.80
C ALA A 55 -8.79 -2.77 7.72
N MET A 56 -8.85 -3.60 6.66
CA MET A 56 -9.92 -4.58 6.49
C MET A 56 -9.93 -5.63 7.61
N ALA A 57 -8.76 -6.10 8.04
CA ALA A 57 -8.64 -7.03 9.15
C ALA A 57 -9.10 -6.41 10.48
N ALA A 58 -8.75 -5.15 10.74
CA ALA A 58 -9.23 -4.42 11.93
C ALA A 58 -10.75 -4.23 11.91
N TYR A 59 -11.30 -3.81 10.76
CA TYR A 59 -12.74 -3.68 10.57
C TYR A 59 -13.48 -5.01 10.80
N ALA A 60 -12.98 -6.11 10.23
CA ALA A 60 -13.59 -7.42 10.40
C ALA A 60 -13.59 -7.88 11.88
N ARG A 61 -12.49 -7.67 12.61
CA ARG A 61 -12.41 -7.97 14.05
C ARG A 61 -13.40 -7.15 14.86
N GLN A 62 -13.56 -5.87 14.54
CA GLN A 62 -14.54 -5.01 15.22
C GLN A 62 -15.97 -5.50 14.99
N LYS A 63 -16.30 -5.91 13.76
CA LYS A 63 -17.62 -6.50 13.45
C LYS A 63 -17.87 -7.78 14.24
N GLU A 64 -16.88 -8.67 14.31
CA GLU A 64 -16.97 -9.88 15.13
C GLU A 64 -17.22 -9.56 16.61
N GLN A 65 -16.50 -8.59 17.19
CA GLN A 65 -16.69 -8.15 18.58
C GLN A 65 -18.07 -7.55 18.84
N GLN A 66 -18.70 -6.96 17.83
CA GLN A 66 -20.06 -6.42 17.87
C GLN A 66 -21.14 -7.49 17.65
N GLY A 67 -20.76 -8.74 17.39
CA GLY A 67 -21.69 -9.81 17.02
C GLY A 67 -22.26 -9.69 15.60
N GLU A 68 -21.63 -8.87 14.76
CA GLU A 68 -22.01 -8.65 13.37
C GLU A 68 -21.19 -9.54 12.42
N THR A 69 -21.83 -10.01 11.33
CA THR A 69 -21.11 -10.73 10.28
C THR A 69 -20.36 -9.75 9.38
N PHE A 70 -19.04 -9.92 9.24
CA PHE A 70 -18.25 -9.16 8.26
C PHE A 70 -18.76 -9.40 6.82
N LYS A 71 -18.92 -8.31 6.06
CA LYS A 71 -19.22 -8.34 4.63
C LYS A 71 -18.25 -7.43 3.91
N ILE A 72 -17.50 -7.97 2.95
CA ILE A 72 -16.56 -7.20 2.12
C ILE A 72 -17.22 -6.01 1.42
N LYS A 73 -18.49 -6.16 1.02
CA LYS A 73 -19.28 -5.08 0.42
C LYS A 73 -19.35 -3.86 1.34
N ASN A 74 -19.66 -4.06 2.62
CA ASN A 74 -19.81 -2.95 3.57
C ASN A 74 -18.47 -2.24 3.78
N PHE A 75 -17.38 -3.00 3.92
CA PHE A 75 -16.03 -2.41 3.99
C PHE A 75 -15.70 -1.54 2.76
N MET A 76 -16.00 -2.04 1.56
CA MET A 76 -15.76 -1.29 0.31
C MET A 76 -16.68 -0.07 0.19
N ASP A 77 -17.94 -0.17 0.60
CA ASP A 77 -18.88 0.97 0.63
C ASP A 77 -18.39 2.06 1.59
N ASP A 78 -17.99 1.69 2.80
CA ASP A 78 -17.44 2.61 3.81
C ASP A 78 -16.15 3.27 3.29
N LEU A 79 -15.24 2.50 2.66
CA LEU A 79 -14.00 3.00 2.06
C LEU A 79 -14.29 4.05 0.98
N HIS A 80 -15.24 3.78 0.09
CA HIS A 80 -15.63 4.72 -0.97
C HIS A 80 -16.28 5.98 -0.41
N GLN A 81 -17.09 5.86 0.66
CA GLN A 81 -17.73 7.00 1.29
C GLN A 81 -16.72 7.94 1.99
N ILE A 82 -15.66 7.38 2.58
CA ILE A 82 -14.57 8.15 3.20
C ILE A 82 -13.79 8.95 2.15
N GLY A 83 -13.55 8.37 0.97
CA GLY A 83 -12.80 9.00 -0.11
C GLY A 83 -11.29 8.85 0.01
N ILE A 84 -10.55 9.70 -0.70
CA ILE A 84 -9.08 9.57 -0.84
C ILE A 84 -8.38 10.32 0.29
N ILE A 85 -8.08 9.58 1.37
CA ILE A 85 -7.23 10.02 2.47
C ILE A 85 -6.12 8.97 2.72
N PRO A 86 -5.06 9.29 3.49
CA PRO A 86 -4.09 8.28 3.92
C PRO A 86 -4.77 7.04 4.53
N VAL A 87 -4.37 5.84 4.11
CA VAL A 87 -5.02 4.58 4.54
C VAL A 87 -4.96 4.37 6.06
N SER A 88 -3.95 4.92 6.74
CA SER A 88 -3.90 4.95 8.21
C SER A 88 -5.08 5.71 8.83
N LEU A 89 -5.50 6.81 8.21
CA LEU A 89 -6.68 7.58 8.64
C LEU A 89 -7.99 6.87 8.25
N VAL A 90 -8.02 6.15 7.12
CA VAL A 90 -9.16 5.29 6.79
C VAL A 90 -9.39 4.25 7.89
N ARG A 91 -8.32 3.53 8.30
CA ARG A 91 -8.41 2.56 9.41
C ARG A 91 -8.94 3.22 10.68
N PHE A 92 -8.37 4.36 11.06
CA PHE A 92 -8.84 5.10 12.24
C PHE A 92 -10.31 5.50 12.13
N GLN A 93 -10.75 6.06 11.01
CA GLN A 93 -12.13 6.48 10.82
C GLN A 93 -13.11 5.29 10.83
N MET A 94 -12.70 4.14 10.31
CA MET A 94 -13.51 2.92 10.30
C MET A 94 -13.61 2.24 11.67
N THR A 95 -12.52 2.23 12.45
CA THR A 95 -12.44 1.39 13.66
C THR A 95 -12.31 2.15 14.97
N GLY A 96 -11.91 3.43 14.93
CA GLY A 96 -11.52 4.21 16.10
C GLY A 96 -10.19 3.80 16.72
N GLU A 97 -9.43 2.85 16.13
CA GLU A 97 -8.15 2.40 16.67
C GLU A 97 -7.05 3.46 16.45
N GLU A 98 -6.68 4.20 17.49
CA GLU A 98 -5.65 5.25 17.43
C GLU A 98 -4.21 4.71 17.53
N ALA A 99 -4.00 3.57 18.20
CA ALA A 99 -2.66 3.07 18.51
C ALA A 99 -1.72 2.94 17.28
N PRO A 100 -2.17 2.40 16.12
CA PRO A 100 -1.34 2.37 14.91
C PRO A 100 -0.97 3.76 14.40
N LEU A 101 -1.89 4.73 14.49
CA LEU A 101 -1.66 6.11 14.07
C LEU A 101 -0.67 6.82 15.00
N LEU A 102 -0.86 6.70 16.32
CA LEU A 102 0.04 7.28 17.32
C LEU A 102 1.47 6.72 17.18
N LYS A 103 1.60 5.42 16.92
CA LYS A 103 2.90 4.79 16.63
C LYS A 103 3.59 5.43 15.42
N MET A 104 2.85 5.78 14.37
CA MET A 104 3.41 6.46 13.19
C MET A 104 3.84 7.90 13.48
N LEU A 105 3.17 8.57 14.42
CA LEU A 105 3.50 9.93 14.84
C LEU A 105 4.67 9.99 15.84
N GLY A 106 5.19 8.84 16.27
CA GLY A 106 6.26 8.77 17.28
C GLY A 106 5.78 9.15 18.68
N THR A 107 4.47 9.23 18.89
CA THR A 107 3.85 9.46 20.18
C THR A 107 3.54 8.11 20.82
N SER A 108 4.15 7.81 21.97
CA SER A 108 3.75 6.64 22.76
C SER A 108 2.30 6.80 23.23
N PRO A 109 1.50 5.72 23.23
CA PRO A 109 0.19 5.73 23.88
C PRO A 109 0.31 5.90 25.40
#